data_AF-A0A0G0W4D3-F1
#
_entry.id   AF-A0A0G0W4D3-F1
#
_cell.length_a   1.000
_cell.length_b   1.000
_cell.length_c   1.000
_cell.angle_alpha   90.00
_cell.angle_beta   90.00
_cell.angle_gamma   90.00
#
_symmetry.space_group_name_H-M   'P 1'
#
loop_
_entity.id
_entity.type
_entity.pdbx_description
1 polymer ?
#
loop_
_entity_poly.entity_id
_entity_poly.type
_entity_poly.pdbx_seq_one_letter_code
_entity_poly.pdbx_strand_id
1 'polypeptide(L)'
;MYMVRGFLYVLLLIFLSIGFAYIYRTYKSTNSDTGIQEKTTDKLDCKRTSRWDNAPQYDRSLSLIEQRINKNQDGRFANNAMHQFNYFPAQLVNCIKIVPQPAKQLEGAEAYFTINSDEIRENYFPIIVDSAYVESDDIVIAFLLTHELTHVQQYIDSTNGNKSISCIDSEVEAFNAMYRFFVSVLNDEENAIVRIRFQNALDNYNDPKYRDLVSRFEKQLLMVGTVEEMKSGKLGDECKTYKHYIESAGVYMPTTDYYNCVYSKVNIELNRLLSEDPYYRKQCGLD
;
A
#
# COMPACT_ATOMS: atom_id res chain seq x y z
N MET A 1 54.22 -23.60 -46.04
CA MET A 1 53.86 -23.75 -44.61
C MET A 1 52.64 -22.92 -44.18
N TYR A 2 52.30 -21.80 -44.83
CA TYR A 2 51.12 -20.98 -44.48
C TYR A 2 49.76 -21.62 -44.83
N MET A 3 49.68 -22.42 -45.91
CA MET A 3 48.45 -23.11 -46.31
C MET A 3 47.94 -24.11 -45.25
N VAL A 4 48.85 -24.84 -44.60
CA VAL A 4 48.49 -25.84 -43.57
C VAL A 4 47.93 -25.17 -42.31
N ARG A 5 48.44 -23.98 -41.95
CA ARG A 5 47.93 -23.20 -40.81
C ARG A 5 46.54 -22.64 -41.09
N GLY A 6 46.28 -22.14 -42.30
CA GLY A 6 44.95 -21.65 -42.69
C GLY A 6 43.89 -22.75 -42.62
N PHE A 7 44.21 -23.96 -43.10
CA PHE A 7 43.29 -25.10 -43.05
C PHE A 7 42.95 -25.54 -41.62
N LEU A 8 43.92 -25.53 -40.70
CA LEU A 8 43.68 -25.85 -39.29
C LEU A 8 42.77 -24.84 -38.58
N TYR A 9 42.88 -23.54 -38.89
CA TYR A 9 41.98 -22.53 -38.33
C TYR A 9 40.53 -22.69 -38.81
N VAL A 10 40.32 -23.04 -40.08
CA VAL A 10 38.99 -23.29 -40.62
C VAL A 10 38.35 -24.51 -39.94
N LEU A 11 39.11 -25.60 -39.76
CA LEU A 11 38.62 -26.78 -39.05
C LEU A 11 38.25 -26.45 -37.59
N LEU A 12 39.06 -25.67 -36.88
CA LEU A 12 38.78 -25.26 -35.50
C LEU A 12 37.45 -24.49 -35.38
N LEU A 13 37.18 -23.56 -36.31
CA LEU A 13 35.93 -22.79 -36.32
C LEU A 13 34.71 -23.69 -36.59
N ILE A 14 34.84 -24.68 -37.47
CA ILE A 14 33.80 -25.67 -37.74
C ILE A 14 33.51 -26.50 -36.48
N PHE A 15 34.53 -26.99 -35.77
CA PHE A 15 34.31 -27.73 -34.52
C PHE A 15 33.68 -26.86 -33.42
N LEU A 16 34.08 -25.60 -33.29
CA LEU A 16 33.49 -24.67 -32.31
C LEU A 16 32.00 -24.39 -32.59
N SER A 17 31.64 -24.16 -33.85
CA SER A 17 30.24 -23.94 -34.24
C SER A 17 29.35 -25.17 -34.03
N ILE A 18 29.85 -26.38 -34.33
CA ILE A 18 29.14 -27.63 -34.05
C ILE A 18 28.97 -27.81 -32.52
N GLY A 19 30.01 -27.53 -31.73
CA GLY A 19 29.96 -27.59 -30.27
C GLY A 19 28.92 -26.63 -29.68
N PHE A 20 28.89 -25.38 -30.16
CA PHE A 20 27.91 -24.38 -29.73
C PHE A 20 26.48 -24.79 -30.07
N ALA A 21 26.26 -25.31 -31.29
CA ALA A 21 24.95 -25.80 -31.70
C ALA A 21 24.49 -27.00 -30.85
N TYR A 22 25.40 -27.91 -30.49
CA TYR A 22 25.08 -29.05 -29.63
C TYR A 22 24.69 -28.60 -28.21
N ILE A 23 25.47 -27.70 -27.59
CA ILE A 23 25.18 -27.14 -26.26
C ILE A 23 23.85 -26.38 -26.26
N TYR A 24 23.59 -25.57 -27.28
CA TYR A 24 22.32 -24.84 -27.41
C TYR A 24 21.12 -25.80 -27.51
N ARG A 25 21.29 -26.90 -28.25
CA ARG A 25 20.23 -27.90 -28.44
C ARG A 25 19.95 -28.71 -27.17
N THR A 26 20.99 -29.09 -26.41
CA THR A 26 20.81 -29.73 -25.11
C THR A 26 20.21 -28.78 -24.09
N TYR A 27 20.65 -27.51 -24.03
CA TYR A 27 20.06 -26.51 -23.14
C TYR A 27 18.56 -26.27 -23.43
N LYS A 28 18.18 -26.19 -24.71
CA LYS A 28 16.77 -26.05 -25.10
C LYS A 28 15.96 -27.32 -24.81
N SER A 29 16.56 -28.51 -24.95
CA SER A 29 15.88 -29.79 -24.68
C SER A 29 15.60 -30.00 -23.19
N THR A 30 16.48 -29.57 -22.29
CA THR A 30 16.28 -29.72 -20.84
C THR A 30 15.21 -28.77 -20.30
N ASN A 31 14.94 -27.66 -20.98
CA ASN A 31 13.97 -26.64 -20.55
C ASN A 31 12.58 -26.77 -21.21
N SER A 32 12.34 -27.79 -22.05
CA SER A 32 11.10 -27.86 -22.84
C SER A 32 10.14 -29.00 -22.48
N ASP A 33 10.43 -29.86 -21.51
CA ASP A 33 9.55 -30.98 -21.14
C ASP A 33 9.54 -31.25 -19.62
N THR A 34 9.09 -30.26 -18.87
CA THR A 34 8.29 -30.55 -17.65
C THR A 34 6.90 -29.97 -17.88
N GLY A 35 6.11 -30.71 -18.67
CA GLY A 35 4.66 -30.53 -18.74
C GLY A 35 4.02 -30.92 -17.41
N ILE A 36 4.34 -30.17 -16.34
CA ILE A 36 3.44 -30.02 -15.22
C ILE A 36 2.29 -29.22 -15.82
N GLN A 37 1.12 -29.83 -15.98
CA GLN A 37 -0.10 -29.07 -16.14
C GLN A 37 -0.18 -28.19 -14.89
N GLU A 38 0.26 -26.94 -15.04
CA GLU A 38 0.03 -25.89 -14.08
C GLU A 38 -1.48 -25.82 -13.95
N LYS A 39 -1.99 -26.46 -12.90
CA LYS A 39 -3.38 -26.34 -12.49
C LYS A 39 -3.55 -24.84 -12.32
N THR A 40 -4.23 -24.20 -13.27
CA THR A 40 -4.59 -22.78 -13.19
C THR A 40 -5.50 -22.67 -11.98
N THR A 41 -4.88 -22.49 -10.81
CA THR A 41 -5.58 -22.04 -9.62
C THR A 41 -6.10 -20.68 -10.00
N ASP A 42 -7.42 -20.60 -10.22
CA ASP A 42 -8.10 -19.35 -10.49
C ASP A 42 -7.64 -18.34 -9.44
N LYS A 43 -7.02 -17.26 -9.90
CA LYS A 43 -6.55 -16.20 -9.01
C LYS A 43 -7.75 -15.65 -8.25
N LEU A 44 -7.62 -15.58 -6.93
CA LEU A 44 -8.55 -14.87 -6.08
C LEU A 44 -8.53 -13.39 -6.51
N ASP A 45 -9.68 -12.83 -6.81
CA ASP A 45 -9.82 -11.43 -7.19
C ASP A 45 -11.24 -10.96 -6.88
N CYS A 46 -11.43 -9.64 -6.77
CA CYS A 46 -12.74 -9.04 -6.64
C CYS A 46 -13.42 -8.95 -8.02
N LYS A 47 -14.34 -9.87 -8.30
CA LYS A 47 -15.12 -9.96 -9.54
C LYS A 47 -16.46 -9.25 -9.46
N ARG A 48 -16.84 -8.70 -8.31
CA ARG A 48 -18.13 -8.00 -8.16
C ARG A 48 -18.11 -6.66 -8.88
N THR A 49 -19.21 -6.39 -9.59
CA THR A 49 -19.47 -5.10 -10.25
C THR A 49 -20.36 -4.18 -9.42
N SER A 50 -20.94 -4.69 -8.32
CA SER A 50 -21.77 -3.93 -7.39
C SER A 50 -21.37 -4.23 -5.95
N ARG A 51 -21.44 -3.19 -5.11
CA ARG A 51 -21.11 -3.30 -3.69
C ARG A 51 -22.07 -4.21 -2.94
N TRP A 52 -21.61 -4.72 -1.81
CA TRP A 52 -22.50 -5.26 -0.80
C TRP A 52 -23.33 -4.14 -0.18
N ASP A 53 -24.49 -4.50 0.34
CA ASP A 53 -25.34 -3.57 1.09
C ASP A 53 -24.63 -3.19 2.41
N ASN A 54 -24.21 -1.94 2.57
CA ASN A 54 -23.62 -1.41 3.79
C ASN A 54 -24.49 -0.30 4.36
N ALA A 55 -24.25 0.07 5.63
CA ALA A 55 -24.91 1.25 6.17
C ALA A 55 -24.52 2.51 5.37
N PRO A 56 -25.40 3.52 5.26
CA PRO A 56 -25.22 4.64 4.33
C PRO A 56 -23.89 5.38 4.47
N GLN A 57 -23.38 5.58 5.68
CA GLN A 57 -22.10 6.25 5.94
C GLN A 57 -20.92 5.45 5.38
N TYR A 58 -20.94 4.13 5.53
CA TYR A 58 -19.90 3.26 5.00
C TYR A 58 -19.91 3.23 3.47
N ASP A 59 -21.10 3.20 2.86
CA ASP A 59 -21.22 3.27 1.41
C ASP A 59 -20.76 4.61 0.85
N ARG A 60 -21.02 5.73 1.54
CA ARG A 60 -20.47 7.03 1.14
C ARG A 60 -18.95 7.06 1.23
N SER A 61 -18.36 6.52 2.31
CA SER A 61 -16.90 6.43 2.44
C SER A 61 -16.24 5.51 1.41
N LEU A 62 -16.82 4.35 1.12
CA LEU A 62 -16.34 3.47 0.04
C LEU A 62 -16.47 4.16 -1.33
N SER A 63 -17.55 4.92 -1.56
CA SER A 63 -17.69 5.74 -2.78
C SER A 63 -16.61 6.80 -2.88
N LEU A 64 -16.27 7.46 -1.78
CA LEU A 64 -15.22 8.46 -1.73
C LEU A 64 -13.88 7.84 -2.10
N ILE A 65 -13.53 6.69 -1.51
CA ILE A 65 -12.32 5.94 -1.82
C ILE A 65 -12.26 5.58 -3.31
N GLU A 66 -13.30 4.93 -3.83
CA GLU A 66 -13.43 4.54 -5.23
C GLU A 66 -13.29 5.74 -6.18
N GLN A 67 -14.07 6.81 -5.94
CA GLN A 67 -14.03 8.02 -6.76
C GLN A 67 -12.63 8.61 -6.81
N ARG A 68 -11.96 8.67 -5.66
CA ARG A 68 -10.68 9.36 -5.55
C ARG A 68 -9.54 8.52 -6.15
N ILE A 69 -9.56 7.19 -6.00
CA ILE A 69 -8.63 6.29 -6.69
C ILE A 69 -8.81 6.40 -8.21
N ASN A 70 -10.04 6.32 -8.71
CA ASN A 70 -10.31 6.46 -10.15
C ASN A 70 -9.84 7.81 -10.69
N LYS A 71 -10.14 8.90 -9.97
CA LYS A 71 -9.67 10.25 -10.35
C LYS A 71 -8.15 10.37 -10.34
N ASN A 72 -7.46 9.69 -9.42
CA ASN A 72 -6.02 9.67 -9.35
C ASN A 72 -5.41 8.91 -10.55
N GLN A 73 -6.06 7.82 -10.98
CA GLN A 73 -5.68 7.02 -12.15
C GLN A 73 -5.96 7.76 -13.49
N ASP A 74 -7.06 8.49 -13.59
CA ASP A 74 -7.48 9.22 -14.79
C ASP A 74 -6.83 10.62 -14.92
N GLY A 75 -6.21 11.11 -13.84
CA GLY A 75 -5.81 12.51 -13.68
C GLY A 75 -4.42 12.88 -14.18
N ARG A 76 -4.05 14.16 -13.98
CA ARG A 76 -2.73 14.76 -14.32
C ARG A 76 -1.52 14.05 -13.69
N PHE A 77 -1.76 13.13 -12.75
CA PHE A 77 -0.74 12.41 -12.00
C PHE A 77 -0.55 10.96 -12.48
N ALA A 78 -1.26 10.53 -13.52
CA ALA A 78 -1.15 9.18 -14.09
C ALA A 78 0.27 8.82 -14.56
N ASN A 79 1.16 9.79 -14.78
CA ASN A 79 2.56 9.54 -15.16
C ASN A 79 3.56 9.76 -14.01
N ASN A 80 3.08 10.13 -12.82
CA ASN A 80 3.93 10.29 -11.65
C ASN A 80 3.66 9.12 -10.69
N ALA A 81 4.51 8.08 -10.77
CA ALA A 81 4.45 6.87 -9.94
C ALA A 81 4.36 7.17 -8.43
N MET A 82 4.80 8.35 -8.00
CA MET A 82 4.76 8.80 -6.62
C MET A 82 3.37 9.27 -6.16
N HIS A 83 2.57 9.81 -7.07
CA HIS A 83 1.20 10.25 -6.78
C HIS A 83 0.17 9.20 -7.13
N GLN A 84 0.56 8.17 -7.89
CA GLN A 84 -0.29 7.02 -8.13
C GLN A 84 -0.62 6.31 -6.82
N PHE A 85 -1.90 6.17 -6.55
CA PHE A 85 -2.40 5.27 -5.52
C PHE A 85 -2.53 3.87 -6.11
N ASN A 86 -1.62 2.97 -5.75
CA ASN A 86 -1.52 1.62 -6.32
C ASN A 86 -1.57 0.50 -5.25
N TYR A 87 -2.06 0.80 -4.05
CA TYR A 87 -2.13 -0.19 -2.95
C TYR A 87 -3.23 -1.22 -3.17
N PHE A 88 -4.33 -0.83 -3.81
CA PHE A 88 -5.42 -1.71 -4.17
C PHE A 88 -6.21 -1.08 -5.32
N PRO A 89 -6.88 -1.89 -6.15
CA PRO A 89 -7.62 -1.36 -7.28
C PRO A 89 -9.00 -0.84 -6.82
N ALA A 90 -9.54 0.16 -7.51
CA ALA A 90 -10.77 0.84 -7.09
C ALA A 90 -11.96 -0.13 -6.97
N GLN A 91 -12.05 -1.14 -7.84
CA GLN A 91 -13.14 -2.12 -7.80
C GLN A 91 -13.14 -3.00 -6.55
N LEU A 92 -12.05 -3.05 -5.78
CA LEU A 92 -11.98 -3.86 -4.56
C LEU A 92 -13.14 -3.53 -3.60
N VAL A 93 -13.57 -2.26 -3.56
CA VAL A 93 -14.69 -1.79 -2.72
C VAL A 93 -15.99 -2.57 -2.95
N ASN A 94 -16.17 -3.17 -4.14
CA ASN A 94 -17.38 -3.94 -4.47
C ASN A 94 -17.48 -5.27 -3.72
N CYS A 95 -16.36 -5.78 -3.21
CA CYS A 95 -16.29 -7.03 -2.47
C CYS A 95 -16.27 -6.85 -0.96
N ILE A 96 -16.38 -5.60 -0.49
CA ILE A 96 -16.24 -5.25 0.92
C ILE A 96 -17.59 -5.22 1.61
N LYS A 97 -17.66 -5.90 2.74
CA LYS A 97 -18.81 -5.84 3.65
C LYS A 97 -18.33 -5.26 4.98
N ILE A 98 -18.91 -4.15 5.40
CA ILE A 98 -18.60 -3.55 6.70
C ILE A 98 -19.59 -4.06 7.73
N VAL A 99 -19.03 -4.58 8.83
CA VAL A 99 -19.79 -5.18 9.94
C VAL A 99 -19.48 -4.39 11.21
N PRO A 100 -20.37 -3.48 11.63
CA PRO A 100 -20.15 -2.71 12.84
C PRO A 100 -20.28 -3.59 14.09
N GLN A 101 -19.34 -3.47 15.03
CA GLN A 101 -19.34 -4.16 16.32
C GLN A 101 -18.95 -3.20 17.46
N PRO A 102 -19.42 -3.42 18.71
CA PRO A 102 -19.00 -2.60 19.84
C PRO A 102 -17.49 -2.68 20.11
N ALA A 103 -16.82 -1.54 20.37
CA ALA A 103 -15.39 -1.44 20.69
C ALA A 103 -14.83 -2.52 21.65
N LYS A 104 -15.63 -2.91 22.65
CA LYS A 104 -15.24 -3.96 23.63
C LYS A 104 -14.95 -5.31 22.97
N GLN A 105 -15.54 -5.59 21.82
CA GLN A 105 -15.34 -6.82 21.05
C GLN A 105 -14.10 -6.75 20.15
N LEU A 106 -13.51 -5.56 19.97
CA LEU A 106 -12.38 -5.32 19.08
C LEU A 106 -11.03 -5.26 19.81
N GLU A 107 -11.01 -5.53 21.12
CA GLU A 107 -9.80 -5.41 21.97
C GLU A 107 -9.08 -4.04 21.86
N GLY A 108 -9.82 -2.98 21.54
CA GLY A 108 -9.27 -1.63 21.36
C GLY A 108 -8.88 -1.28 19.93
N ALA A 109 -9.01 -2.21 18.97
CA ALA A 109 -8.93 -1.89 17.55
C ALA A 109 -10.15 -1.06 17.10
N GLU A 110 -9.94 -0.16 16.16
CA GLU A 110 -10.99 0.68 15.60
C GLU A 110 -11.68 0.04 14.39
N ALA A 111 -10.89 -0.70 13.62
CA ALA A 111 -11.34 -1.66 12.64
C ALA A 111 -10.31 -2.79 12.57
N TYR A 112 -10.69 -3.90 11.96
CA TYR A 112 -9.76 -4.92 11.55
C TYR A 112 -10.31 -5.77 10.41
N PHE A 113 -9.39 -6.31 9.61
CA PHE A 113 -9.60 -7.42 8.71
C PHE A 113 -8.88 -8.68 9.23
N THR A 114 -9.62 -9.78 9.44
CA THR A 114 -9.03 -11.04 9.93
C THR A 114 -8.62 -11.95 8.79
N ILE A 115 -7.31 -12.07 8.58
CA ILE A 115 -6.73 -13.07 7.67
C ILE A 115 -7.10 -14.48 8.18
N ASN A 116 -7.60 -15.34 7.28
CA ASN A 116 -8.08 -16.70 7.56
C ASN A 116 -9.40 -16.80 8.34
N SER A 117 -10.24 -15.75 8.34
CA SER A 117 -11.61 -15.90 8.82
C SER A 117 -12.39 -16.88 7.96
N ASP A 118 -13.12 -17.82 8.59
CA ASP A 118 -14.08 -18.72 7.92
C ASP A 118 -15.21 -17.96 7.20
N GLU A 119 -15.37 -16.67 7.51
CA GLU A 119 -16.33 -15.80 6.85
C GLU A 119 -15.85 -15.31 5.48
N ILE A 120 -14.54 -15.32 5.19
CA ILE A 120 -13.99 -14.90 3.91
C ILE A 120 -14.42 -15.89 2.83
N ARG A 121 -14.99 -15.37 1.73
CA ARG A 121 -15.45 -16.17 0.59
C ARG A 121 -15.12 -15.44 -0.70
N GLU A 122 -15.29 -16.12 -1.83
CA GLU A 122 -15.12 -15.47 -3.14
C GLU A 122 -16.00 -14.20 -3.21
N ASN A 123 -15.36 -13.06 -3.46
CA ASN A 123 -15.99 -11.74 -3.52
C ASN A 123 -16.65 -11.23 -2.23
N TYR A 124 -16.28 -11.77 -1.07
CA TYR A 124 -16.79 -11.33 0.23
C TYR A 124 -15.64 -11.20 1.22
N PHE A 125 -15.29 -9.96 1.54
CA PHE A 125 -14.23 -9.60 2.49
C PHE A 125 -14.85 -8.75 3.61
N PRO A 126 -15.17 -9.35 4.77
CA PRO A 126 -15.76 -8.62 5.89
C PRO A 126 -14.69 -7.80 6.60
N ILE A 127 -14.98 -6.51 6.81
CA ILE A 127 -14.18 -5.61 7.65
C ILE A 127 -15.03 -5.29 8.89
N ILE A 128 -14.49 -5.59 10.06
CA ILE A 128 -15.14 -5.27 11.33
C ILE A 128 -14.75 -3.85 11.71
N VAL A 129 -15.71 -3.02 12.12
CA VAL A 129 -15.48 -1.60 12.48
C VAL A 129 -16.16 -1.29 13.81
N ASP A 130 -15.55 -0.47 14.67
CA ASP A 130 -16.19 0.00 15.89
C ASP A 130 -17.47 0.76 15.55
N SER A 131 -18.58 0.32 16.13
CA SER A 131 -19.90 0.95 16.02
C SER A 131 -19.91 2.44 16.35
N ALA A 132 -18.95 2.95 17.13
CA ALA A 132 -18.79 4.38 17.37
C ALA A 132 -18.54 5.19 16.08
N TYR A 133 -17.96 4.56 15.04
CA TYR A 133 -17.71 5.19 13.75
C TYR A 133 -18.97 5.37 12.89
N VAL A 134 -20.13 4.88 13.31
CA VAL A 134 -21.40 5.13 12.60
C VAL A 134 -21.71 6.63 12.50
N GLU A 135 -21.31 7.39 13.52
CA GLU A 135 -21.53 8.85 13.60
C GLU A 135 -20.33 9.66 13.09
N SER A 136 -19.28 8.99 12.60
CA SER A 136 -18.10 9.65 12.06
C SER A 136 -18.33 10.20 10.66
N ASP A 137 -17.57 11.23 10.31
CA ASP A 137 -17.56 11.83 8.97
C ASP A 137 -17.00 10.87 7.91
N ASP A 138 -17.47 11.00 6.67
CA ASP A 138 -17.15 10.08 5.58
C ASP A 138 -15.64 10.00 5.29
N ILE A 139 -14.87 11.09 5.48
CA ILE A 139 -13.41 11.11 5.30
C ILE A 139 -12.74 10.28 6.38
N VAL A 140 -13.15 10.44 7.63
CA VAL A 140 -12.61 9.69 8.77
C VAL A 140 -12.76 8.18 8.54
N ILE A 141 -13.96 7.77 8.16
CA ILE A 141 -14.25 6.37 7.86
C ILE A 141 -13.44 5.93 6.65
N ALA A 142 -13.30 6.76 5.61
CA ALA A 142 -12.48 6.42 4.43
C ALA A 142 -10.99 6.22 4.77
N PHE A 143 -10.44 6.98 5.70
CA PHE A 143 -9.08 6.78 6.22
C PHE A 143 -8.91 5.40 6.84
N LEU A 144 -9.78 5.08 7.81
CA LEU A 144 -9.78 3.80 8.50
C LEU A 144 -9.94 2.64 7.51
N LEU A 145 -10.92 2.74 6.61
CA LEU A 145 -11.16 1.72 5.59
C LEU A 145 -9.99 1.58 4.61
N THR A 146 -9.29 2.65 4.26
CA THR A 146 -8.12 2.54 3.35
C THR A 146 -7.04 1.63 3.94
N HIS A 147 -6.78 1.74 5.25
CA HIS A 147 -5.86 0.86 5.95
C HIS A 147 -6.32 -0.60 5.85
N GLU A 148 -7.58 -0.87 6.17
CA GLU A 148 -8.13 -2.23 6.14
C GLU A 148 -8.22 -2.81 4.71
N LEU A 149 -8.52 -2.00 3.70
CA LEU A 149 -8.52 -2.41 2.29
C LEU A 149 -7.14 -2.84 1.82
N THR A 150 -6.07 -2.23 2.35
CA THR A 150 -4.71 -2.68 2.08
C THR A 150 -4.47 -4.08 2.65
N HIS A 151 -4.97 -4.40 3.85
CA HIS A 151 -4.91 -5.77 4.38
C HIS A 151 -5.70 -6.77 3.53
N VAL A 152 -6.88 -6.38 3.03
CA VAL A 152 -7.66 -7.21 2.09
C VAL A 152 -6.84 -7.49 0.81
N GLN A 153 -6.19 -6.47 0.24
CA GLN A 153 -5.38 -6.65 -0.96
C GLN A 153 -4.15 -7.53 -0.70
N GLN A 154 -3.46 -7.32 0.42
CA GLN A 154 -2.32 -8.16 0.84
C GLN A 154 -2.74 -9.63 1.00
N TYR A 155 -3.94 -9.90 1.53
CA TYR A 155 -4.50 -11.24 1.60
C TYR A 155 -4.76 -11.85 0.22
N ILE A 156 -5.34 -11.08 -0.70
CA ILE A 156 -5.57 -11.50 -2.08
C ILE A 156 -4.24 -11.84 -2.76
N ASP A 157 -3.24 -10.97 -2.63
CA ASP A 157 -1.91 -11.15 -3.21
C ASP A 157 -1.22 -12.40 -2.64
N SER A 158 -1.22 -12.57 -1.32
CA SER A 158 -0.65 -13.75 -0.68
C SER A 158 -1.35 -15.04 -1.13
N THR A 159 -2.66 -15.01 -1.32
CA THR A 159 -3.44 -16.17 -1.81
C THR A 159 -3.11 -16.51 -3.26
N ASN A 160 -2.76 -15.50 -4.06
CA ASN A 160 -2.39 -15.65 -5.47
C ASN A 160 -0.92 -16.05 -5.70
N GLY A 161 -0.19 -16.40 -4.63
CA GLY A 161 1.21 -16.81 -4.71
C GLY A 161 2.19 -15.64 -4.83
N ASN A 162 1.74 -14.40 -4.62
CA ASN A 162 2.67 -13.28 -4.43
C ASN A 162 3.34 -13.41 -3.06
N LYS A 163 4.55 -12.84 -2.92
CA LYS A 163 5.35 -12.97 -1.70
C LYS A 163 4.61 -12.38 -0.49
N SER A 164 4.41 -13.17 0.56
CA SER A 164 3.93 -12.62 1.83
C SER A 164 5.00 -11.71 2.43
N ILE A 165 4.58 -10.52 2.85
CA ILE A 165 5.39 -9.60 3.64
C ILE A 165 5.28 -9.97 5.13
N SER A 166 6.21 -9.49 5.96
CA SER A 166 6.12 -9.71 7.41
C SER A 166 4.90 -8.98 7.99
N CYS A 167 4.43 -9.39 9.16
CA CYS A 167 3.28 -8.73 9.80
C CYS A 167 3.53 -7.23 10.01
N ILE A 168 4.70 -6.84 10.52
CA ILE A 168 5.03 -5.42 10.70
C ILE A 168 5.14 -4.70 9.36
N ASP A 169 5.75 -5.31 8.33
CA ASP A 169 5.83 -4.67 7.01
C ASP A 169 4.43 -4.49 6.38
N SER A 170 3.50 -5.42 6.64
CA SER A 170 2.10 -5.33 6.23
C SER A 170 1.39 -4.14 6.86
N GLU A 171 1.58 -3.93 8.17
CA GLU A 171 1.07 -2.75 8.88
C GLU A 171 1.70 -1.45 8.36
N VAL A 172 3.03 -1.43 8.16
CA VAL A 172 3.74 -0.26 7.58
C VAL A 172 3.16 0.09 6.21
N GLU A 173 2.87 -0.90 5.37
CA GLU A 173 2.26 -0.68 4.06
C GLU A 173 0.83 -0.13 4.18
N ALA A 174 0.00 -0.68 5.06
CA ALA A 174 -1.35 -0.21 5.32
C ALA A 174 -1.39 1.25 5.82
N PHE A 175 -0.47 1.62 6.72
CA PHE A 175 -0.30 3.00 7.16
C PHE A 175 0.19 3.92 6.04
N ASN A 176 1.09 3.46 5.18
CA ASN A 176 1.51 4.24 4.02
C ASN A 176 0.38 4.44 3.01
N ALA A 177 -0.47 3.44 2.79
CA ALA A 177 -1.65 3.54 1.94
C ALA A 177 -2.59 4.62 2.48
N MET A 178 -2.93 4.55 3.76
CA MET A 178 -3.76 5.56 4.44
C MET A 178 -3.15 6.97 4.31
N TYR A 179 -1.85 7.12 4.56
CA TYR A 179 -1.18 8.40 4.41
C TYR A 179 -1.18 8.92 2.95
N ARG A 180 -0.97 8.06 1.96
CA ARG A 180 -1.03 8.46 0.54
C ARG A 180 -2.43 8.80 0.09
N PHE A 181 -3.44 8.13 0.63
CA PHE A 181 -4.83 8.51 0.44
C PHE A 181 -5.08 9.93 0.94
N PHE A 182 -4.55 10.27 2.12
CA PHE A 182 -4.59 11.64 2.62
C PHE A 182 -3.90 12.62 1.66
N VAL A 183 -2.59 12.47 1.46
CA VAL A 183 -1.79 13.55 0.85
C VAL A 183 -1.87 13.64 -0.68
N SER A 184 -2.25 12.56 -1.36
CA SER A 184 -2.21 12.49 -2.83
C SER A 184 -3.59 12.29 -3.47
N VAL A 185 -4.60 11.88 -2.71
CA VAL A 185 -5.88 11.41 -3.25
C VAL A 185 -7.02 12.36 -2.86
N LEU A 186 -7.03 12.90 -1.64
CA LEU A 186 -7.92 14.02 -1.28
C LEU A 186 -7.57 15.32 -2.01
N ASN A 187 -8.57 16.17 -2.22
CA ASN A 187 -8.35 17.50 -2.81
C ASN A 187 -7.84 18.51 -1.78
N ASP A 188 -7.39 19.68 -2.23
CA ASP A 188 -6.77 20.70 -1.36
C ASP A 188 -7.70 21.19 -0.24
N GLU A 189 -9.00 21.34 -0.50
CA GLU A 189 -9.99 21.75 0.49
C GLU A 189 -10.22 20.65 1.54
N GLU A 190 -10.38 19.41 1.11
CA GLU A 190 -10.50 18.25 2.00
C GLU A 190 -9.25 18.10 2.87
N ASN A 191 -8.07 18.24 2.27
CA ASN A 191 -6.81 18.21 2.98
C ASN A 191 -6.69 19.35 3.99
N ALA A 192 -7.10 20.57 3.64
CA ALA A 192 -7.12 21.69 4.57
C ALA A 192 -8.08 21.44 5.73
N ILE A 193 -9.27 20.90 5.48
CA ILE A 193 -10.25 20.57 6.52
C ILE A 193 -9.70 19.52 7.48
N VAL A 194 -9.12 18.44 6.96
CA VAL A 194 -8.51 17.39 7.80
C VAL A 194 -7.34 17.96 8.61
N ARG A 195 -6.47 18.78 8.02
CA ARG A 195 -5.36 19.45 8.73
C ARG A 195 -5.87 20.35 9.86
N ILE A 196 -6.91 21.14 9.61
CA ILE A 196 -7.52 22.02 10.62
C ILE A 196 -8.15 21.19 11.74
N ARG A 197 -8.89 20.12 11.40
CA ARG A 197 -9.47 19.20 12.39
C ARG A 197 -8.38 18.58 13.25
N PHE A 198 -7.28 18.17 12.63
CA PHE A 198 -6.13 17.62 13.33
C PHE A 198 -5.51 18.64 14.29
N GLN A 199 -5.17 19.83 13.80
CA GLN A 199 -4.58 20.88 14.63
C GLN A 199 -5.51 21.25 15.80
N ASN A 200 -6.81 21.42 15.53
CA ASN A 200 -7.79 21.71 16.57
C ASN A 200 -7.88 20.59 17.61
N ALA A 201 -7.77 19.33 17.21
CA ALA A 201 -7.79 18.21 18.13
C ALA A 201 -6.55 18.21 19.04
N LEU A 202 -5.37 18.50 18.48
CA LEU A 202 -4.12 18.66 19.24
C LEU A 202 -4.18 19.84 20.22
N ASP A 203 -4.58 21.02 19.74
CA ASP A 203 -4.63 22.25 20.55
C ASP A 203 -5.60 22.12 21.72
N ASN A 204 -6.64 21.29 21.57
CA ASN A 204 -7.67 21.07 22.58
C ASN A 204 -7.57 19.69 23.25
N TYR A 205 -6.42 19.01 23.20
CA TYR A 205 -6.23 17.64 23.75
C TYR A 205 -6.70 17.47 25.21
N ASN A 206 -6.63 18.53 26.01
CA ASN A 206 -7.07 18.49 27.40
C ASN A 206 -8.59 18.36 27.56
N ASP A 207 -9.39 18.75 26.56
CA ASP A 207 -10.83 18.58 26.55
C ASP A 207 -11.20 17.10 26.27
N PRO A 208 -11.98 16.43 27.15
CA PRO A 208 -12.37 15.03 26.99
C PRO A 208 -12.98 14.69 25.62
N LYS A 209 -13.70 15.62 24.99
CA LYS A 209 -14.29 15.45 23.66
C LYS A 209 -13.20 15.25 22.59
N TYR A 210 -12.16 16.05 22.66
CA TYR A 210 -11.03 15.98 21.73
C TYR A 210 -10.04 14.89 22.15
N ARG A 211 -9.98 14.53 23.42
CA ARG A 211 -9.15 13.42 23.90
C ARG A 211 -9.58 12.08 23.33
N ASP A 212 -10.88 11.80 23.27
CA ASP A 212 -11.39 10.58 22.63
C ASP A 212 -11.04 10.55 21.14
N LEU A 213 -11.27 11.66 20.43
CA LEU A 213 -10.88 11.82 19.03
C LEU A 213 -9.37 11.65 18.83
N VAL A 214 -8.55 12.37 19.58
CA VAL A 214 -7.09 12.24 19.49
C VAL A 214 -6.66 10.84 19.87
N SER A 215 -7.24 10.17 20.87
CA SER A 215 -6.86 8.80 21.25
C SER A 215 -7.18 7.76 20.17
N ARG A 216 -8.34 7.90 19.52
CA ARG A 216 -8.78 7.09 18.38
C ARG A 216 -7.83 7.24 17.21
N PHE A 217 -7.53 8.50 16.93
CA PHE A 217 -6.66 8.87 15.85
C PHE A 217 -5.18 8.91 16.24
N GLU A 218 -4.76 8.62 17.47
CA GLU A 218 -3.46 9.05 18.00
C GLU A 218 -2.34 8.44 17.18
N LYS A 219 -2.50 7.16 16.84
CA LYS A 219 -1.56 6.41 16.01
C LYS A 219 -1.57 6.93 14.58
N GLN A 220 -2.74 7.14 13.99
CA GLN A 220 -2.89 7.65 12.62
C GLN A 220 -2.35 9.09 12.49
N LEU A 221 -2.54 9.90 13.52
CA LEU A 221 -2.14 11.29 13.65
C LEU A 221 -0.67 11.45 14.02
N LEU A 222 -0.14 10.60 14.89
CA LEU A 222 1.30 10.54 15.12
C LEU A 222 1.97 10.26 13.79
N MET A 223 1.43 9.36 12.97
CA MET A 223 2.03 9.03 11.69
C MET A 223 1.90 10.18 10.68
N VAL A 224 0.71 10.76 10.50
CA VAL A 224 0.52 11.92 9.60
C VAL A 224 1.35 13.13 10.07
N GLY A 225 1.33 13.43 11.36
CA GLY A 225 2.09 14.49 12.01
C GLY A 225 3.59 14.26 11.88
N THR A 226 4.08 13.06 12.18
CA THR A 226 5.47 12.66 11.97
C THR A 226 5.87 12.87 10.52
N VAL A 227 5.05 12.48 9.55
CA VAL A 227 5.38 12.69 8.14
C VAL A 227 5.44 14.18 7.76
N GLU A 228 4.51 15.00 8.25
CA GLU A 228 4.50 16.46 7.98
C GLU A 228 5.65 17.19 8.70
N GLU A 229 5.98 16.81 9.93
CA GLU A 229 7.15 17.29 10.67
C GLU A 229 8.45 16.84 10.00
N MET A 230 8.50 15.62 9.49
CA MET A 230 9.63 15.11 8.73
C MET A 230 9.82 15.88 7.41
N LYS A 231 8.73 16.25 6.72
CA LYS A 231 8.81 17.12 5.53
C LYS A 231 9.28 18.54 5.85
N SER A 232 8.81 19.10 6.96
CA SER A 232 9.03 20.52 7.31
C SER A 232 10.31 20.78 8.12
N GLY A 233 10.91 19.75 8.73
CA GLY A 233 12.10 19.85 9.57
C GLY A 233 13.36 19.16 9.01
N LYS A 234 14.11 18.52 9.91
CA LYS A 234 15.47 17.97 9.73
C LYS A 234 15.58 16.89 8.65
N LEU A 235 14.53 16.11 8.41
CA LEU A 235 14.48 15.10 7.36
C LEU A 235 14.37 15.70 5.97
N GLY A 236 13.55 16.76 5.84
CA GLY A 236 13.52 17.60 4.67
C GLY A 236 14.93 18.07 4.31
N ASP A 237 15.71 18.48 5.31
CA ASP A 237 17.10 18.92 5.19
C ASP A 237 18.07 17.83 4.76
N GLU A 238 17.94 16.63 5.32
CA GLU A 238 18.76 15.47 4.91
C GLU A 238 18.43 14.98 3.50
N CYS A 239 17.18 15.14 3.06
CA CYS A 239 16.76 14.83 1.69
C CYS A 239 16.87 16.03 0.73
N LYS A 240 17.26 17.25 1.20
CA LYS A 240 17.28 18.49 0.38
C LYS A 240 18.16 18.39 -0.86
N THR A 241 19.21 17.56 -0.84
CA THR A 241 20.11 17.32 -1.98
C THR A 241 19.38 16.78 -3.21
N TYR A 242 18.19 16.22 -3.03
CA TYR A 242 17.32 15.72 -4.10
C TYR A 242 16.24 16.72 -4.54
N LYS A 243 16.24 17.97 -4.04
CA LYS A 243 15.35 19.03 -4.56
C LYS A 243 15.99 19.67 -5.79
N HIS A 244 15.29 19.66 -6.93
CA HIS A 244 15.78 20.35 -8.13
C HIS A 244 15.19 21.76 -8.20
N TYR A 245 16.06 22.75 -8.35
CA TYR A 245 15.62 24.13 -8.58
C TYR A 245 15.21 24.28 -10.05
N ILE A 246 13.97 24.66 -10.30
CA ILE A 246 13.51 24.94 -11.66
C ILE A 246 13.58 26.45 -11.86
N GLU A 247 14.68 26.90 -12.47
CA GLU A 247 14.98 28.33 -12.68
C GLU A 247 13.86 29.08 -13.39
N SER A 248 13.17 28.45 -14.34
CA SER A 248 12.07 29.05 -15.10
C SER A 248 10.79 29.28 -14.28
N ALA A 249 10.63 28.58 -13.16
CA ALA A 249 9.46 28.69 -12.30
C ALA A 249 9.76 29.43 -10.99
N GLY A 250 11.03 29.64 -10.65
CA GLY A 250 11.43 30.21 -9.35
C GLY A 250 11.05 29.32 -8.16
N VAL A 251 10.82 28.02 -8.39
CA VAL A 251 10.31 27.07 -7.40
C VAL A 251 11.19 25.82 -7.36
N TYR A 252 11.46 25.33 -6.15
CA TYR A 252 12.03 24.00 -5.95
C TYR A 252 10.93 22.95 -6.12
N MET A 253 11.03 22.14 -7.16
CA MET A 253 10.18 20.96 -7.28
C MET A 253 10.91 19.76 -6.66
N PRO A 254 10.29 19.06 -5.70
CA PRO A 254 10.89 17.84 -5.16
C PRO A 254 10.88 16.75 -6.24
N THR A 255 12.02 16.07 -6.40
CA THR A 255 12.17 14.98 -7.39
C THR A 255 11.68 13.66 -6.82
N THR A 256 11.48 12.64 -7.67
CA THR A 256 11.21 11.26 -7.23
C THR A 256 12.19 10.79 -6.14
N ASP A 257 13.46 11.16 -6.24
CA ASP A 257 14.48 10.79 -5.26
C ASP A 257 14.28 11.46 -3.89
N TYR A 258 13.80 12.71 -3.86
CA TYR A 258 13.44 13.39 -2.62
C TYR A 258 12.35 12.61 -1.88
N TYR A 259 11.30 12.22 -2.59
CA TYR A 259 10.20 11.50 -1.98
C TYR A 259 10.59 10.08 -1.59
N ASN A 260 11.36 9.37 -2.43
CA ASN A 260 11.93 8.07 -2.05
C ASN A 260 12.75 8.17 -0.76
N CYS A 261 13.55 9.23 -0.61
CA CYS A 261 14.30 9.50 0.61
C CYS A 261 13.36 9.70 1.81
N VAL A 262 12.36 10.57 1.70
CA VAL A 262 11.39 10.82 2.77
C VAL A 262 10.62 9.54 3.14
N TYR A 263 10.05 8.83 2.17
CA TYR A 263 9.31 7.58 2.41
C TYR A 263 10.19 6.50 3.05
N SER A 264 11.46 6.37 2.63
CA SER A 264 12.34 5.38 3.22
C SER A 264 12.53 5.61 4.71
N LYS A 265 12.67 6.87 5.13
CA LYS A 265 12.86 7.22 6.54
C LYS A 265 11.56 7.17 7.33
N VAL A 266 10.43 7.56 6.73
CA VAL A 266 9.09 7.33 7.30
C VAL A 266 8.88 5.85 7.57
N ASN A 267 9.19 4.97 6.61
CA ASN A 267 9.04 3.53 6.77
C ASN A 267 9.91 2.97 7.91
N ILE A 268 11.14 3.45 8.06
CA ILE A 268 12.01 3.06 9.18
C ILE A 268 11.37 3.44 10.51
N GLU A 269 10.83 4.65 10.63
CA GLU A 269 10.21 5.12 11.86
C GLU A 269 8.89 4.39 12.15
N LEU A 270 8.06 4.16 11.13
CA LEU A 270 6.84 3.37 11.25
C LEU A 270 7.16 1.95 11.72
N ASN A 271 8.13 1.30 11.09
CA ASN A 271 8.56 -0.04 11.47
C ASN A 271 9.02 -0.08 12.94
N ARG A 272 9.79 0.92 13.38
CA ARG A 272 10.22 1.07 14.78
C ARG A 272 9.03 1.23 15.73
N LEU A 273 8.15 2.20 15.47
CA LEU A 273 6.98 2.49 16.29
C LEU A 273 6.07 1.26 16.42
N LEU A 274 5.78 0.58 15.31
CA LEU A 274 4.92 -0.60 15.29
C LEU A 274 5.57 -1.82 15.96
N SER A 275 6.88 -2.01 15.82
CA SER A 275 7.61 -3.12 16.46
C SER A 275 7.76 -2.96 17.98
N GLU A 276 7.66 -1.73 18.48
CA GLU A 276 7.74 -1.40 19.91
C GLU A 276 6.35 -1.33 20.58
N ASP A 277 5.28 -1.11 19.80
CA ASP A 277 3.92 -0.98 20.31
C ASP A 277 3.36 -2.34 20.79
N PRO A 278 2.93 -2.46 22.07
CA PRO A 278 2.46 -3.73 22.62
C PRO A 278 1.27 -4.36 21.88
N TYR A 279 0.39 -3.55 21.30
CA TYR A 279 -0.76 -4.06 20.55
C TYR A 279 -0.28 -4.76 19.27
N TYR A 280 0.58 -4.11 18.48
CA TYR A 280 1.09 -4.69 17.24
C TYR A 280 2.04 -5.86 17.48
N ARG A 281 2.83 -5.82 18.56
CA ARG A 281 3.66 -6.96 18.96
C ARG A 281 2.82 -8.20 19.26
N LYS A 282 1.76 -8.05 20.06
CA LYS A 282 0.80 -9.13 20.35
C LYS A 282 0.13 -9.63 19.07
N GLN A 283 -0.39 -8.71 18.24
CA GLN A 283 -1.06 -9.03 16.99
C GLN A 283 -0.14 -9.80 16.02
N CYS A 284 1.13 -9.41 15.94
CA CYS A 284 2.13 -10.04 15.07
C CYS A 284 2.83 -11.27 15.68
N GLY A 285 2.46 -11.70 16.90
CA GLY A 285 3.07 -12.84 17.58
C GLY A 285 4.56 -12.63 17.91
N LEU A 286 4.95 -11.41 18.26
CA LEU A 286 6.33 -11.01 18.59
C LEU A 286 6.61 -10.99 20.10
N ASP A 287 5.63 -11.37 20.92
CA ASP A 287 5.68 -11.43 22.39
C ASP A 287 5.81 -12.86 22.93
#